data_AF-A0A930ANC9-F1
#
_entry.id   AF-A0A930ANC9-F1
#
_cell.length_a   1.000
_cell.length_b   1.000
_cell.length_c   1.000
_cell.angle_alpha   90.00
_cell.angle_beta   90.00
_cell.angle_gamma   90.00
#
_symmetry.space_group_name_H-M   'P 1'
#
loop_
_entity.id
_entity.type
_entity.pdbx_description
1 polymer ?
#
loop_
_entity_poly.entity_id
_entity_poly.type
_entity_poly.pdbx_seq_one_letter_code
_entity_poly.pdbx_strand_id
1 'polypeptide(L)' 'MNYLSMKAILELMATKSYKELIKAILSFETNVEDEVILEKVYEFYFNEDGVTLLNEELKERLRYEEQVLSKNQKEL' A
#
# COMPACT_ATOMS: atom_id res chain seq x y z
N MET A 1 -13.70 -13.28 -1.21
CA MET A 1 -13.38 -12.30 -0.14
C MET A 1 -13.42 -10.91 -0.78
N ASN A 2 -14.12 -9.94 -0.19
CA ASN A 2 -14.19 -8.58 -0.77
C ASN A 2 -13.01 -7.72 -0.27
N TYR A 3 -12.86 -6.52 -0.84
CA TYR A 3 -11.73 -5.65 -0.49
C TYR A 3 -11.71 -5.25 0.99
N LEU A 4 -12.87 -5.09 1.65
CA LEU A 4 -12.94 -4.76 3.08
C LEU A 4 -12.44 -5.92 3.94
N SER A 5 -12.83 -7.15 3.62
CA SER A 5 -12.33 -8.35 4.28
C SER A 5 -10.82 -8.54 4.05
N MET A 6 -10.33 -8.27 2.83
CA MET A 6 -8.90 -8.32 2.55
C MET A 6 -8.13 -7.25 3.32
N LYS A 7 -8.63 -6.00 3.34
CA LYS A 7 -8.04 -4.90 4.11
C LYS A 7 -7.94 -5.24 5.60
N ALA A 8 -8.99 -5.80 6.20
CA ALA A 8 -8.98 -6.22 7.61
C ALA A 8 -7.91 -7.28 7.90
N ILE A 9 -7.65 -8.20 6.96
CA ILE A 9 -6.56 -9.18 7.08
C ILE A 9 -5.19 -8.50 7.00
N LEU A 10 -5.00 -7.56 6.06
CA LEU A 10 -3.75 -6.80 5.96
C LEU A 10 -3.50 -5.96 7.22
N GLU A 11 -4.53 -5.34 7.80
CA GLU A 11 -4.45 -4.62 9.07
C GLU A 11 -4.03 -5.56 10.21
N LEU A 12 -4.63 -6.76 10.29
CA LEU A 12 -4.22 -7.77 11.26
C LEU A 12 -2.76 -8.22 11.05
N MET A 13 -2.31 -8.41 9.81
CA MET A 13 -0.92 -8.75 9.49
C MET A 13 0.04 -7.62 9.88
N ALA A 14 -0.32 -6.36 9.60
CA ALA A 14 0.46 -5.17 9.97
C ALA A 14 0.69 -5.07 11.48
N THR A 15 -0.33 -5.38 12.29
CA THR A 15 -0.20 -5.37 13.76
C THR A 15 0.76 -6.44 14.28
N LYS A 16 0.90 -7.57 13.56
CA LYS A 16 1.82 -8.65 13.93
C LYS A 16 3.24 -8.36 13.49
N SER A 17 3.41 -7.94 12.24
CA SER A 17 4.69 -7.49 11.69
C SER A 17 4.46 -6.64 10.46
N TYR A 18 4.57 -5.32 10.62
CA TYR A 18 4.49 -4.39 9.50
C TYR A 18 5.60 -4.64 8.47
N LYS A 19 6.81 -4.94 8.96
CA LYS A 19 7.97 -5.27 8.13
C LYS A 19 7.72 -6.44 7.18
N GLU A 20 7.25 -7.56 7.73
CA GLU A 20 6.99 -8.76 6.93
C GLU A 20 5.80 -8.56 5.97
N LEU A 21 4.80 -7.77 6.38
CA LEU A 21 3.73 -7.37 5.47
C LEU A 21 4.26 -6.61 4.25
N ILE A 22 5.14 -5.63 4.45
CA ILE A 22 5.71 -4.86 3.34
C ILE A 22 6.55 -5.75 2.42
N LYS A 23 7.43 -6.60 2.97
CA LYS A 23 8.20 -7.57 2.18
C LYS A 23 7.30 -8.50 1.37
N ALA A 24 6.23 -9.00 1.96
CA ALA A 24 5.28 -9.87 1.28
C ALA A 24 4.58 -9.15 0.11
N ILE A 25 4.19 -7.88 0.29
CA ILE A 25 3.61 -7.06 -0.79
C ILE A 25 4.64 -6.84 -1.91
N LEU A 26 5.88 -6.48 -1.56
CA LEU A 26 6.95 -6.29 -2.54
C LEU A 26 7.22 -7.57 -3.34
N SER A 27 7.33 -8.70 -2.64
CA SER A 27 7.52 -10.01 -3.26
C SER A 27 6.37 -10.37 -4.20
N PHE A 28 5.13 -10.16 -3.76
CA PHE A 28 3.94 -10.45 -4.56
C PHE A 28 3.86 -9.61 -5.85
N GLU A 29 4.15 -8.31 -5.78
CA GLU A 29 4.05 -7.41 -6.94
C GLU A 29 5.23 -7.56 -7.92
N THR A 30 6.40 -7.99 -7.44
CA THR A 30 7.64 -8.02 -8.24
C THR A 30 8.14 -9.42 -8.59
N ASN A 31 7.61 -10.46 -7.95
CA ASN A 31 8.11 -11.84 -7.94
C ASN A 31 9.54 -12.02 -7.36
N VAL A 32 10.06 -11.03 -6.61
CA VAL A 32 11.34 -11.18 -5.89
C VAL A 32 11.11 -12.01 -4.62
N GLU A 33 11.85 -13.11 -4.47
CA GLU A 33 11.78 -13.99 -3.29
C GLU A 33 13.07 -13.97 -2.45
N ASP A 34 14.10 -13.23 -2.88
CA ASP A 34 15.36 -13.09 -2.13
C ASP A 34 15.15 -12.20 -0.90
N GLU A 35 15.21 -12.83 0.28
CA GLU A 35 15.00 -12.18 1.57
C GLU A 35 15.98 -11.03 1.84
N VAL A 36 17.23 -11.15 1.38
CA VAL A 36 18.25 -10.10 1.58
C VAL A 36 17.94 -8.88 0.74
N ILE A 37 17.42 -9.08 -0.48
CA ILE A 37 16.97 -7.98 -1.34
C ILE A 37 15.74 -7.31 -0.72
N LEU A 38 14.74 -8.10 -0.30
CA LEU A 38 13.51 -7.58 0.31
C LEU A 38 13.78 -6.81 1.61
N GLU A 39 14.69 -7.30 2.44
CA GLU A 39 15.16 -6.61 3.65
C GLU A 39 15.73 -5.23 3.33
N LYS A 40 16.66 -5.14 2.38
CA LYS A 40 17.28 -3.85 1.99
C LYS A 40 16.26 -2.85 1.44
N VAL A 41 15.31 -3.31 0.64
CA VAL A 41 14.25 -2.44 0.09
C VAL A 41 13.32 -1.97 1.21
N TYR A 42 12.98 -2.84 2.16
CA TYR A 42 12.21 -2.45 3.33
C TYR A 42 12.94 -1.40 4.18
N GLU A 43 14.24 -1.59 4.45
CA GLU A 43 15.03 -0.63 5.21
C GLU A 43 15.07 0.75 4.52
N PHE A 44 15.21 0.77 3.20
CA PHE A 44 15.12 2.01 2.41
C PHE A 44 13.72 2.65 2.54
N TYR A 45 12.66 1.86 2.35
CA TYR A 45 11.28 2.33 2.49
C TYR A 45 10.97 2.89 3.89
N PHE A 46 11.51 2.27 4.95
CA PHE A 46 11.21 2.64 6.33
C PHE A 46 11.99 3.87 6.81
N ASN A 47 13.22 4.07 6.32
CA ASN A 47 14.11 5.12 6.80
C ASN A 47 14.08 6.41 5.96
N GLU A 48 13.67 6.33 4.69
CA GLU A 48 13.69 7.48 3.80
C GLU A 48 12.39 8.26 3.83
N ASP A 49 12.49 9.54 4.19
CA ASP A 49 11.36 10.47 4.13
C ASP A 49 10.86 10.63 2.69
N GLY A 50 9.54 10.55 2.52
CA GLY A 50 8.90 10.75 1.22
C GLY A 50 8.86 9.51 0.31
N VAL A 51 9.47 8.40 0.70
CA VAL A 51 9.28 7.12 0.01
C VAL A 51 7.94 6.53 0.42
N THR A 52 7.18 6.04 -0.56
CA THR A 52 5.88 5.41 -0.30
C THR A 52 5.70 4.18 -1.17
N LEU A 53 4.91 3.23 -0.68
CA LEU A 53 4.71 1.95 -1.37
C LEU A 53 3.78 2.08 -2.57
N LEU A 54 2.70 2.87 -2.45
CA LEU A 54 1.75 3.08 -3.53
C LEU A 54 2.32 4.08 -4.53
N ASN A 55 2.29 3.72 -5.82
CA ASN A 55 2.69 4.59 -6.90
C ASN A 55 1.93 5.94 -6.87
N GLU A 56 2.64 7.04 -7.15
CA GLU A 56 2.06 8.40 -7.10
C GLU A 56 0.88 8.60 -8.06
N GLU A 57 0.90 8.00 -9.25
CA GLU A 57 -0.19 8.08 -10.22
C GLU A 57 -1.48 7.47 -9.65
N LEU A 58 -1.37 6.33 -8.94
CA LEU A 58 -2.52 5.70 -8.29
C LEU A 58 -3.06 6.56 -7.14
N LYS A 59 -2.18 7.19 -6.36
CA LYS A 59 -2.59 8.13 -5.30
C LYS A 59 -3.28 9.37 -5.87
N GLU A 60 -2.72 9.96 -6.93
CA GLU A 60 -3.33 11.08 -7.64
C GLU A 60 -4.71 10.71 -8.16
N ARG A 61 -4.83 9.53 -8.75
CA ARG A 61 -6.10 9.03 -9.25
C ARG A 61 -7.13 8.84 -8.15
N LEU A 62 -6.74 8.26 -7.00
CA LEU A 62 -7.63 8.13 -5.83
C LEU A 62 -8.15 9.49 -5.37
N ARG A 63 -7.26 10.48 -5.20
CA ARG A 63 -7.64 11.85 -4.82
C ARG A 63 -8.60 12.49 -5.83
N TYR A 64 -8.38 12.27 -7.12
CA TYR A 64 -9.26 12.76 -8.16
C TYR A 64 -10.67 12.17 -8.05
N GLU A 65 -10.78 10.85 -7.92
CA GLU A 65 -12.09 10.18 -7.82
C GLU A 65 -12.85 10.59 -6.55
N GLU A 66 -12.16 10.76 -5.42
CA GLU A 66 -12.76 11.29 -4.19
C GLU A 66 -13.35 12.70 -4.38
N GLN A 67 -12.63 13.57 -5.10
CA GLN A 67 -13.12 14.91 -5.42
C GLN A 67 -14.34 14.88 -6.34
N VAL A 68 -14.33 14.03 -7.38
CA VAL A 68 -15.46 13.87 -8.30
C VAL A 68 -16.71 13.41 -7.55
N LEU A 69 -16.58 12.38 -6.69
CA LEU A 69 -17.67 11.89 -5.86
C LEU A 69 -18.24 12.98 -4.95
N SER A 70 -17.37 13.77 -4.31
CA SER A 70 -17.79 14.85 -3.41
C SER A 70 -18.54 15.99 -4.11
N LYS A 71 -18.22 16.28 -5.38
CA LYS A 71 -18.91 17.30 -6.18
C LYS A 71 -20.30 16.83 -6.58
N ASN A 72 -20.40 15.59 -7.06
CA ASN A 72 -21.67 15.02 -7.50
C ASN A 72 -22.70 14.91 -6.35
N GLN A 73 -22.24 14.72 -5.11
CA GLN A 73 -23.11 14.69 -3.91
C GLN A 73 -23.60 16.07 -3.45
N LYS A 74 -22.97 17.17 -3.89
CA LYS A 74 -23.39 18.54 -3.55
C LYS A 74 -24.36 19.14 -4.56
N GLU A 75 -24.48 18.54 -5.74
CA GLU A 75 -25.38 18.95 -6.83
C GLU A 75 -26.73 18.22 -6.80
N LEU A 76 -26.90 17.26 -5.87
CA LEU A 76 -28.12 16.52 -5.55
C LEU A 76 -28.74 17.05 -4.25
#